data_AF-A0A536T0K4-F1
#
_entry.id   AF-A0A536T0K4-F1
#
_cell.length_a   1.000
_cell.length_b   1.000
_cell.length_c   1.000
_cell.angle_alpha   90.00
_cell.angle_beta   90.00
_cell.angle_gamma   90.00
#
_symmetry.space_group_name_H-M   'P 1'
#
loop_
_entity.id
_entity.type
_entity.pdbx_description
1 polymer ?
#
loop_
_entity_poly.entity_id
_entity_poly.type
_entity_poly.pdbx_seq_one_letter_code
_entity_poly.pdbx_strand_id
1 'polypeptide(L)'
;VAILDGGIRDTHIDIAPNLDATHSISFVPNAAFNSDSAKPPNGKCGDAIDTFWHGTHVAGIVAAAANNLGTVGIAPKATIIGVKVLHCGSGNFGAIISGIVYAATPIAEGGAGANVINMSLGVPGGIPKNARVQSLLNAVSRATSYAKKRDVVVVAAAGNDGIDIDHTDNLTFIPAQSVDVISVAATAPSGWATSSPLEGVDSPATYTNFGQSAISFAAPGGDTKLLATNPGGVCVKPRFPAGSVIQLCWVLDMVMAPCRGSGASNGTYCWAAGTSMAAPAVSGVAALIVGKYGPIGAAQVEAILRQSADDLGKPGQDDFYGKGRVNAFRAVQ
;
A
#
# COMPACT_ATOMS: atom_id res chain seq x y z
N VAL A 1 12.53 -1.93 0.35
CA VAL A 1 11.24 -1.38 0.80
C VAL A 1 10.73 -2.22 1.96
N ALA A 2 10.57 -1.61 3.13
CA ALA A 2 9.96 -2.26 4.29
C ALA A 2 8.43 -2.15 4.22
N ILE A 3 7.75 -3.28 4.36
CA ILE A 3 6.29 -3.39 4.35
C ILE A 3 5.83 -3.59 5.78
N LEU A 4 5.29 -2.53 6.38
CA LEU A 4 4.74 -2.56 7.73
C LEU A 4 3.27 -2.95 7.64
N ASP A 5 2.98 -4.22 7.89
CA ASP A 5 1.68 -4.81 7.60
C ASP A 5 1.39 -6.03 8.50
N GLY A 6 0.42 -6.86 8.15
CA GLY A 6 0.09 -8.09 8.88
C GLY A 6 0.93 -9.32 8.51
N GLY A 7 1.98 -9.15 7.72
CA GLY A 7 2.93 -10.21 7.38
C GLY A 7 2.94 -10.56 5.89
N ILE A 8 3.97 -11.31 5.48
CA ILE A 8 4.25 -11.63 4.08
C ILE A 8 4.38 -13.14 3.91
N ARG A 9 3.74 -13.70 2.90
CA ARG A 9 4.03 -15.07 2.48
C ARG A 9 5.39 -15.11 1.77
N ASP A 10 6.40 -15.47 2.55
CA ASP A 10 7.80 -15.61 2.13
C ASP A 10 8.06 -16.65 1.04
N THR A 11 7.20 -17.66 0.94
CA THR A 11 7.29 -18.73 -0.06
C THR A 11 6.58 -18.42 -1.37
N HIS A 12 5.86 -17.29 -1.49
CA HIS A 12 5.13 -16.97 -2.71
C HIS A 12 6.10 -16.80 -3.89
N ILE A 13 5.81 -17.41 -5.05
CA ILE A 13 6.72 -17.46 -6.21
C ILE A 13 7.17 -16.09 -6.71
N ASP A 14 6.30 -15.08 -6.62
CA ASP A 14 6.61 -13.71 -7.04
C ASP A 14 7.24 -12.86 -5.93
N ILE A 15 7.24 -13.32 -4.67
CA ILE A 15 7.76 -12.55 -3.53
C ILE A 15 9.11 -13.07 -3.07
N ALA A 16 9.25 -14.40 -2.96
CA ALA A 16 10.45 -15.08 -2.47
C ALA A 16 11.75 -14.57 -3.13
N PRO A 17 11.82 -14.33 -4.45
CA PRO A 17 13.06 -13.88 -5.09
C PRO A 17 13.56 -12.51 -4.59
N ASN A 18 12.66 -11.65 -4.13
CA ASN A 18 12.96 -10.28 -3.73
C ASN A 18 12.86 -10.06 -2.22
N LEU A 19 12.49 -11.08 -1.44
CA LEU A 19 12.31 -10.95 0.01
C LEU A 19 13.63 -11.13 0.76
N ASP A 20 13.97 -10.13 1.57
CA ASP A 20 15.00 -10.25 2.60
C ASP A 20 14.38 -10.82 3.88
N ALA A 21 14.35 -12.14 3.96
CA ALA A 21 13.85 -12.84 5.14
C ALA A 21 14.76 -12.66 6.37
N THR A 22 16.04 -12.30 6.18
CA THR A 22 17.02 -12.16 7.27
C THR A 22 16.74 -10.93 8.11
N HIS A 23 16.38 -9.82 7.46
CA HIS A 23 16.03 -8.56 8.14
C HIS A 23 14.51 -8.36 8.28
N SER A 24 13.71 -9.38 7.97
CA SER A 24 12.27 -9.36 8.22
C SER A 24 11.98 -9.74 9.68
N ILE A 25 11.05 -9.04 10.33
CA ILE A 25 10.78 -9.19 11.77
C ILE A 25 9.29 -9.03 12.07
N SER A 26 8.89 -9.48 13.27
CA SER A 26 7.57 -9.18 13.83
C SER A 26 7.68 -8.42 15.14
N PHE A 27 6.87 -7.36 15.25
CA PHE A 27 6.57 -6.67 16.51
C PHE A 27 5.22 -7.14 17.11
N VAL A 28 4.62 -8.17 16.53
CA VAL A 28 3.44 -8.84 17.08
C VAL A 28 3.93 -9.98 17.98
N PRO A 29 3.55 -10.00 19.28
CA PRO A 29 3.95 -11.07 20.18
C PRO A 29 3.51 -12.44 19.68
N ASN A 30 4.41 -13.43 19.76
CA ASN A 30 4.16 -14.83 19.42
C ASN A 30 3.76 -15.09 17.95
N ALA A 31 4.07 -14.16 17.04
CA ALA A 31 3.86 -14.35 15.61
C ALA A 31 5.16 -14.08 14.83
N ALA A 32 5.45 -14.89 13.81
CA ALA A 32 6.56 -14.64 12.91
C ALA A 32 6.13 -13.65 11.81
N PHE A 33 7.08 -12.98 11.16
CA PHE A 33 6.75 -12.02 10.09
C PHE A 33 6.03 -12.69 8.91
N ASN A 34 6.33 -13.97 8.67
CA ASN A 34 5.79 -14.82 7.62
C ASN A 34 4.67 -15.74 8.12
N SER A 35 4.22 -15.61 9.36
CA SER A 35 3.08 -16.36 9.88
C SER A 35 1.92 -15.43 10.17
N ASP A 36 0.74 -15.86 9.71
CA ASP A 36 -0.52 -15.41 10.30
C ASP A 36 -1.50 -16.58 10.36
N SER A 37 -0.97 -17.76 10.68
CA SER A 37 -1.72 -18.99 10.88
C SER A 37 -1.81 -19.29 12.36
N ALA A 38 -2.83 -18.75 12.98
CA ALA A 38 -3.59 -19.40 14.04
C ALA A 38 -4.82 -18.53 14.27
N LYS A 39 -6.01 -19.10 14.07
CA LYS A 39 -7.17 -18.69 14.86
C LYS A 39 -6.66 -18.49 16.30
N PRO A 40 -6.79 -17.29 16.90
CA PRO A 40 -6.59 -17.19 18.34
C PRO A 40 -7.50 -18.23 19.03
N PRO A 41 -7.22 -18.66 20.27
CA PRO A 41 -8.01 -19.69 20.97
C PRO A 41 -9.53 -19.40 21.06
N ASN A 42 -9.93 -18.14 20.80
CA ASN A 42 -11.29 -17.64 20.75
C ASN A 42 -11.89 -17.53 19.31
N GLY A 43 -11.16 -17.96 18.28
CA GLY A 43 -11.71 -18.39 16.98
C GLY A 43 -12.12 -17.34 15.95
N LYS A 44 -11.65 -16.09 15.98
CA LYS A 44 -12.12 -15.07 14.99
C LYS A 44 -11.02 -14.17 14.43
N CYS A 45 -10.21 -14.69 13.52
CA CYS A 45 -9.77 -13.87 12.40
C CYS A 45 -10.91 -13.93 11.37
N GLY A 46 -11.47 -12.76 11.04
CA GLY A 46 -12.80 -12.63 10.41
C GLY A 46 -12.86 -12.93 8.92
N ASP A 47 -11.79 -13.43 8.30
CA ASP A 47 -11.75 -13.76 6.89
C ASP A 47 -11.87 -15.26 6.64
N ALA A 48 -12.65 -15.64 5.62
CA ALA A 48 -12.91 -17.04 5.26
C ALA A 48 -11.67 -17.81 4.76
N ILE A 49 -10.51 -17.13 4.66
CA ILE A 49 -9.26 -17.64 4.06
C ILE A 49 -8.13 -17.87 5.09
N ASP A 50 -8.41 -17.75 6.39
CA ASP A 50 -7.56 -18.22 7.52
C ASP A 50 -6.08 -17.84 7.41
N THR A 51 -5.76 -16.73 6.74
CA THR A 51 -4.40 -16.23 6.53
C THR A 51 -4.47 -14.77 6.05
N PHE A 52 -3.92 -13.82 6.82
CA PHE A 52 -3.92 -12.42 6.42
C PHE A 52 -3.02 -12.22 5.18
N TRP A 53 -3.66 -12.11 4.02
CA TRP A 53 -3.09 -12.03 2.68
C TRP A 53 -2.58 -10.64 2.32
N HIS A 54 -3.05 -9.61 3.04
CA HIS A 54 -2.93 -8.20 2.70
C HIS A 54 -1.47 -7.76 2.53
N GLY A 55 -0.58 -8.05 3.49
CA GLY A 55 0.83 -7.67 3.38
C GLY A 55 1.57 -8.36 2.22
N THR A 56 1.13 -9.55 1.79
CA THR A 56 1.66 -10.22 0.59
C THR A 56 1.22 -9.50 -0.68
N HIS A 57 -0.02 -9.04 -0.72
CA HIS A 57 -0.59 -8.25 -1.83
C HIS A 57 0.11 -6.90 -1.98
N VAL A 58 0.25 -6.20 -0.86
CA VAL A 58 1.01 -4.94 -0.76
C VAL A 58 2.46 -5.12 -1.22
N ALA A 59 3.15 -6.15 -0.73
CA ALA A 59 4.53 -6.44 -1.13
C ALA A 59 4.67 -6.72 -2.63
N GLY A 60 3.70 -7.43 -3.21
CA GLY A 60 3.72 -7.76 -4.64
C GLY A 60 3.48 -6.55 -5.55
N ILE A 61 2.63 -5.60 -5.15
CA ILE A 61 2.47 -4.33 -5.89
C ILE A 61 3.81 -3.58 -5.95
N VAL A 62 4.56 -3.58 -4.85
CA VAL A 62 5.88 -2.94 -4.82
C VAL A 62 6.88 -3.68 -5.71
N ALA A 63 7.10 -4.97 -5.47
CA ALA A 63 8.24 -5.68 -6.07
C ALA A 63 7.98 -7.18 -6.31
N ALA A 64 6.80 -7.57 -6.77
CA ALA A 64 6.64 -8.88 -7.38
C ALA A 64 7.69 -9.08 -8.51
N ALA A 65 8.38 -10.21 -8.49
CA ALA A 65 9.52 -10.46 -9.36
C ALA A 65 9.14 -10.52 -10.85
N ALA A 66 9.98 -9.96 -11.71
CA ALA A 66 9.84 -10.10 -13.16
C ALA A 66 10.36 -11.47 -13.61
N ASN A 67 9.61 -12.53 -13.33
CA ASN A 67 9.98 -13.94 -13.50
C ASN A 67 9.19 -14.67 -14.62
N ASN A 68 8.45 -13.93 -15.44
CA ASN A 68 7.51 -14.45 -16.46
C ASN A 68 6.35 -15.30 -15.91
N LEU A 69 6.08 -15.19 -14.61
CA LEU A 69 4.93 -15.80 -13.94
C LEU A 69 4.09 -14.69 -13.30
N GLY A 70 2.80 -14.97 -13.10
CA GLY A 70 1.96 -14.13 -12.24
C GLY A 70 1.91 -12.66 -12.61
N THR A 71 2.30 -11.83 -11.64
CA THR A 71 2.28 -10.37 -11.71
C THR A 71 3.69 -9.80 -11.55
N VAL A 72 3.92 -8.59 -12.06
CA VAL A 72 5.19 -7.87 -11.91
C VAL A 72 4.94 -6.62 -11.08
N GLY A 73 5.74 -6.40 -10.03
CA GLY A 73 5.67 -5.21 -9.19
C GLY A 73 6.26 -4.01 -9.91
N ILE A 74 5.99 -2.80 -9.39
CA ILE A 74 6.48 -1.56 -10.00
C ILE A 74 8.01 -1.48 -9.98
N ALA A 75 8.64 -1.95 -8.89
CA ALA A 75 10.08 -2.03 -8.73
C ALA A 75 10.52 -3.50 -8.59
N PRO A 76 10.49 -4.31 -9.68
CA PRO A 76 10.62 -5.77 -9.60
C PRO A 76 12.02 -6.28 -9.23
N LYS A 77 12.99 -5.37 -9.04
CA LYS A 77 14.34 -5.64 -8.53
C LYS A 77 14.59 -5.06 -7.15
N ALA A 78 13.61 -4.40 -6.54
CA ALA A 78 13.74 -3.87 -5.20
C ALA A 78 13.61 -4.99 -4.16
N THR A 79 14.44 -4.94 -3.14
CA THR A 79 14.33 -5.83 -1.98
C THR A 79 13.09 -5.48 -1.16
N ILE A 80 12.32 -6.48 -0.77
CA ILE A 80 11.20 -6.38 0.19
C ILE A 80 11.67 -6.82 1.56
N ILE A 81 11.26 -6.10 2.60
CA ILE A 81 11.49 -6.47 4.00
C ILE A 81 10.12 -6.54 4.68
N GLY A 82 9.78 -7.69 5.26
CA GLY A 82 8.53 -7.87 6.00
C GLY A 82 8.67 -7.39 7.44
N VAL A 83 7.89 -6.36 7.82
CA VAL A 83 7.84 -5.87 9.21
C VAL A 83 6.41 -6.05 9.71
N LYS A 84 6.15 -7.16 10.40
CA LYS A 84 4.79 -7.48 10.86
C LYS A 84 4.44 -6.65 12.10
N VAL A 85 3.44 -5.78 11.95
CA VAL A 85 2.91 -4.91 13.02
C VAL A 85 1.41 -5.13 13.26
N LEU A 86 0.74 -5.89 12.39
CA LEU A 86 -0.66 -6.28 12.54
C LEU A 86 -0.81 -7.81 12.67
N HIS A 87 -1.85 -8.24 13.36
CA HIS A 87 -2.34 -9.61 13.42
C HIS A 87 -3.82 -9.59 13.08
N CYS A 88 -4.23 -10.34 12.05
CA CYS A 88 -5.62 -10.35 11.58
C CYS A 88 -6.18 -8.94 11.29
N GLY A 89 -5.36 -8.12 10.63
CA GLY A 89 -5.71 -6.75 10.24
C GLY A 89 -5.72 -5.70 11.35
N SER A 90 -5.39 -6.09 12.58
CA SER A 90 -5.38 -5.19 13.73
C SER A 90 -4.03 -5.20 14.45
N GLY A 91 -3.65 -4.06 15.02
CA GLY A 91 -2.40 -3.94 15.77
C GLY A 91 -2.42 -2.71 16.65
N ASN A 92 -1.40 -2.58 17.50
CA ASN A 92 -1.25 -1.43 18.37
C ASN A 92 -0.23 -0.44 17.79
N PHE A 93 -0.39 0.84 18.13
CA PHE A 93 0.53 1.89 17.66
C PHE A 93 1.98 1.73 18.15
N GLY A 94 2.20 1.03 19.27
CA GLY A 94 3.56 0.73 19.75
C GLY A 94 4.33 -0.18 18.80
N ALA A 95 3.66 -1.20 18.23
CA ALA A 95 4.22 -2.07 17.20
C ALA A 95 4.49 -1.30 15.90
N ILE A 96 3.57 -0.41 15.49
CA ILE A 96 3.76 0.46 14.32
C ILE A 96 4.99 1.38 14.52
N ILE A 97 5.07 2.07 15.66
CA ILE A 97 6.22 2.95 15.99
C ILE A 97 7.53 2.16 16.00
N SER A 98 7.55 0.99 16.63
CA SER A 98 8.74 0.13 16.68
C SER A 98 9.13 -0.36 15.29
N GLY A 99 8.15 -0.70 14.45
CA GLY A 99 8.36 -1.09 13.06
C GLY A 99 8.95 0.04 12.22
N ILE A 100 8.48 1.27 12.38
CA ILE A 100 9.03 2.45 11.67
C ILE A 100 10.49 2.67 12.06
N VAL A 101 10.78 2.68 13.36
CA VAL A 101 12.13 2.89 13.88
C VAL A 101 13.07 1.78 13.41
N TYR A 102 12.66 0.51 13.51
CA TYR A 102 13.45 -0.63 13.05
C TYR A 102 13.74 -0.57 11.56
N ALA A 103 12.70 -0.32 10.75
CA ALA A 103 12.83 -0.26 9.30
C ALA A 103 13.79 0.86 8.86
N ALA A 104 13.74 2.01 9.53
CA ALA A 104 14.60 3.16 9.22
C ALA A 104 16.01 3.08 9.82
N THR A 105 16.22 2.26 10.84
CA THR A 105 17.55 2.06 11.43
C THR A 105 18.43 1.28 10.44
N PRO A 106 19.68 1.70 10.14
CA PRO A 106 20.61 0.94 9.32
C PRO A 106 20.88 -0.45 9.86
N ILE A 107 21.20 -1.38 8.96
CA ILE A 107 21.58 -2.76 9.33
C ILE A 107 22.77 -2.78 10.30
N ALA A 108 23.76 -1.90 10.10
CA ALA A 108 24.92 -1.78 10.99
C ALA A 108 24.57 -1.36 12.43
N GLU A 109 23.40 -0.74 12.63
CA GLU A 109 22.87 -0.35 13.95
C GLU A 109 21.82 -1.35 14.47
N GLY A 110 21.64 -2.49 13.80
CA GLY A 110 20.68 -3.54 14.17
C GLY A 110 19.26 -3.33 13.64
N GLY A 111 19.06 -2.42 12.68
CA GLY A 111 17.79 -2.24 11.98
C GLY A 111 17.69 -2.96 10.65
N ALA A 112 16.71 -2.56 9.84
CA ALA A 112 16.47 -3.15 8.52
C ALA A 112 17.15 -2.40 7.35
N GLY A 113 17.55 -1.14 7.55
CA GLY A 113 18.19 -0.31 6.53
C GLY A 113 17.33 -0.04 5.29
N ALA A 114 16.01 0.11 5.45
CA ALA A 114 15.12 0.36 4.32
C ALA A 114 15.26 1.79 3.78
N ASN A 115 15.18 1.98 2.45
CA ASN A 115 15.09 3.32 1.86
C ASN A 115 13.64 3.86 1.76
N VAL A 116 12.66 2.96 1.82
CA VAL A 116 11.23 3.26 1.72
C VAL A 116 10.48 2.37 2.70
N ILE A 117 9.55 2.96 3.45
CA ILE A 117 8.62 2.33 4.38
C ILE A 117 7.21 2.50 3.80
N ASN A 118 6.51 1.40 3.59
CA ASN A 118 5.11 1.40 3.21
C ASN A 118 4.22 0.99 4.39
N MET A 119 3.22 1.81 4.69
CA MET A 119 2.19 1.56 5.70
C MET A 119 0.81 1.58 5.03
N SER A 120 0.40 0.43 4.49
CA SER A 120 -0.95 0.23 3.94
C SER A 120 -1.97 -0.05 5.05
N LEU A 121 -1.97 0.80 6.08
CA LEU A 121 -2.74 0.62 7.31
C LEU A 121 -3.22 1.96 7.84
N GLY A 122 -4.23 1.92 8.70
CA GLY A 122 -4.82 3.08 9.33
C GLY A 122 -5.96 2.66 10.25
N VAL A 123 -6.67 3.66 10.79
CA VAL A 123 -7.87 3.42 11.59
C VAL A 123 -9.10 3.72 10.72
N PRO A 124 -9.95 2.72 10.40
CA PRO A 124 -11.19 2.95 9.67
C PRO A 124 -12.05 4.01 10.37
N GLY A 125 -12.57 4.97 9.61
CA GLY A 125 -13.36 6.09 10.12
C GLY A 125 -12.57 7.10 10.96
N GLY A 126 -11.23 7.03 11.00
CA GLY A 126 -10.39 7.92 11.78
C GLY A 126 -10.56 7.78 13.30
N ILE A 127 -9.84 8.61 14.05
CA ILE A 127 -9.88 8.61 15.52
C ILE A 127 -10.42 9.96 16.02
N PRO A 128 -11.44 10.00 16.89
CA PRO A 128 -11.94 11.24 17.46
C PRO A 128 -10.85 12.07 18.16
N LYS A 129 -10.70 13.34 17.76
CA LYS A 129 -9.70 14.26 18.31
C LYS A 129 -9.89 14.46 19.81
N ASN A 130 -8.80 14.26 20.55
CA ASN A 130 -8.67 14.63 21.95
C ASN A 130 -7.18 14.70 22.33
N ALA A 131 -6.85 15.14 23.55
CA ALA A 131 -5.46 15.28 24.00
C ALA A 131 -4.64 13.98 23.93
N ARG A 132 -5.26 12.81 24.12
CA ARG A 132 -4.56 11.51 24.01
C ARG A 132 -4.24 11.19 22.55
N VAL A 133 -5.16 11.46 21.63
CA VAL A 133 -4.95 11.27 20.18
C VAL A 133 -3.89 12.23 19.65
N GLN A 134 -3.87 13.47 20.13
CA GLN A 134 -2.78 14.40 19.80
C GLN A 134 -1.42 13.88 20.30
N SER A 135 -1.38 13.32 21.52
CA SER A 135 -0.15 12.72 22.07
C SER A 135 0.31 11.51 21.26
N LEU A 136 -0.64 10.71 20.77
CA LEU A 136 -0.38 9.59 19.87
C LEU A 136 0.15 10.07 18.50
N LEU A 137 -0.50 11.05 17.89
CA LEU A 137 -0.05 11.66 16.64
C LEU A 137 1.38 12.19 16.77
N ASN A 138 1.70 12.85 17.89
CA ASN A 138 3.05 13.32 18.18
C ASN A 138 4.05 12.16 18.32
N ALA A 139 3.64 11.03 18.90
CA ALA A 139 4.50 9.86 19.06
C ALA A 139 4.80 9.19 17.71
N VAL A 140 3.78 8.99 16.87
CA VAL A 140 3.96 8.46 15.51
C VAL A 140 4.78 9.43 14.65
N SER A 141 4.49 10.72 14.74
CA SER A 141 5.24 11.78 14.03
C SER A 141 6.71 11.80 14.41
N ARG A 142 7.07 11.53 15.67
CA ARG A 142 8.49 11.40 16.05
C ARG A 142 9.17 10.20 15.36
N ALA A 143 8.46 9.09 15.17
CA ALA A 143 8.99 7.92 14.49
C ALA A 143 9.16 8.15 12.98
N THR A 144 8.19 8.80 12.34
CA THR A 144 8.26 9.13 10.90
C THR A 144 9.29 10.22 10.62
N SER A 145 9.41 11.24 11.47
CA SER A 145 10.52 12.21 11.38
C SER A 145 11.88 11.58 11.66
N TYR A 146 11.96 10.56 12.53
CA TYR A 146 13.18 9.77 12.67
C TYR A 146 13.53 9.06 11.36
N ALA A 147 12.55 8.44 10.69
CA ALA A 147 12.76 7.81 9.39
C ALA A 147 13.24 8.80 8.33
N LYS A 148 12.63 9.99 8.22
CA LYS A 148 13.08 11.03 7.28
C LYS A 148 14.49 11.53 7.59
N LYS A 149 14.87 11.67 8.87
CA LYS A 149 16.25 11.99 9.30
C LYS A 149 17.28 10.89 8.98
N ARG A 150 16.81 9.66 8.77
CA ARG A 150 17.60 8.52 8.28
C ARG A 150 17.49 8.36 6.77
N ASP A 151 17.03 9.40 6.06
CA ASP A 151 16.88 9.41 4.60
C ASP A 151 15.90 8.37 4.04
N VAL A 152 14.94 7.96 4.86
CA VAL A 152 13.92 6.95 4.51
C VAL A 152 12.60 7.63 4.17
N VAL A 153 12.05 7.29 3.00
CA VAL A 153 10.72 7.75 2.58
C VAL A 153 9.65 6.97 3.33
N VAL A 154 8.67 7.65 3.91
CA VAL A 154 7.53 7.02 4.58
C VAL A 154 6.26 7.28 3.78
N VAL A 155 5.58 6.21 3.36
CA VAL A 155 4.35 6.26 2.57
C VAL A 155 3.23 5.59 3.35
N ALA A 156 2.05 6.21 3.38
CA ALA A 156 0.87 5.64 4.04
C ALA A 156 -0.40 5.78 3.19
N ALA A 157 -1.32 4.83 3.39
CA ALA A 157 -2.66 4.89 2.81
C ALA A 157 -3.49 6.00 3.46
N ALA A 158 -4.26 6.77 2.67
CA ALA A 158 -5.08 7.88 3.17
C ALA A 158 -6.33 7.44 3.97
N GLY A 159 -6.82 6.21 3.75
CA GLY A 159 -8.06 5.68 4.32
C GLY A 159 -9.15 5.45 3.28
N ASN A 160 -10.17 4.66 3.64
CA ASN A 160 -11.13 4.07 2.70
C ASN A 160 -12.59 4.37 3.07
N ASP A 161 -12.85 5.54 3.63
CA ASP A 161 -14.17 5.90 4.17
C ASP A 161 -14.89 6.97 3.34
N GLY A 162 -14.29 7.43 2.23
CA GLY A 162 -14.81 8.53 1.41
C GLY A 162 -14.88 9.87 2.15
N ILE A 163 -14.04 10.06 3.17
CA ILE A 163 -14.08 11.23 4.04
C ILE A 163 -13.27 12.39 3.44
N ASP A 164 -13.91 13.56 3.40
CA ASP A 164 -13.25 14.85 3.22
C ASP A 164 -12.55 15.25 4.52
N ILE A 165 -11.22 15.10 4.56
CA ILE A 165 -10.41 15.35 5.74
C ILE A 165 -10.35 16.85 6.06
N ASP A 166 -10.46 17.72 5.06
CA ASP A 166 -10.40 19.18 5.26
C ASP A 166 -11.68 19.73 5.91
N HIS A 167 -12.81 19.05 5.70
CA HIS A 167 -14.11 19.43 6.25
C HIS A 167 -14.58 18.50 7.37
N THR A 168 -13.67 17.71 7.96
CA THR A 168 -13.95 16.84 9.10
C THR A 168 -13.14 17.25 10.33
N ASP A 169 -13.70 18.17 11.11
CA ASP A 169 -12.99 18.81 12.22
C ASP A 169 -12.74 17.90 13.42
N ASN A 170 -13.44 16.77 13.55
CA ASN A 170 -13.41 15.93 14.75
C ASN A 170 -12.56 14.65 14.64
N LEU A 171 -11.93 14.36 13.49
CA LEU A 171 -11.19 13.10 13.27
C LEU A 171 -9.71 13.33 12.95
N THR A 172 -8.87 12.41 13.38
CA THR A 172 -7.45 12.31 12.98
C THR A 172 -7.20 10.94 12.34
N PHE A 173 -6.51 10.94 11.20
CA PHE A 173 -6.13 9.75 10.46
C PHE A 173 -4.64 9.47 10.67
N ILE A 174 -4.32 8.40 11.41
CA ILE A 174 -2.94 8.00 11.72
C ILE A 174 -2.67 6.66 11.02
N PRO A 175 -1.54 6.49 10.31
CA PRO A 175 -0.40 7.41 10.20
C PRO A 175 -0.51 8.47 9.09
N ALA A 176 -1.55 8.47 8.25
CA ALA A 176 -1.68 9.34 7.08
C ALA A 176 -1.41 10.84 7.33
N GLN A 177 -1.87 11.40 8.45
CA GLN A 177 -1.66 12.81 8.84
C GLN A 177 -0.44 13.03 9.76
N SER A 178 0.42 12.02 9.95
CA SER A 178 1.64 12.19 10.73
C SER A 178 2.66 13.03 9.94
N VAL A 179 3.51 13.76 10.66
CA VAL A 179 4.56 14.57 10.03
C VAL A 179 5.49 13.67 9.20
N ASP A 180 5.99 14.18 8.07
CA ASP A 180 6.92 13.46 7.18
C ASP A 180 6.37 12.18 6.53
N VAL A 181 5.05 12.04 6.46
CA VAL A 181 4.37 10.94 5.75
C VAL A 181 3.85 11.41 4.40
N ILE A 182 4.14 10.64 3.36
CA ILE A 182 3.48 10.75 2.05
C ILE A 182 2.14 10.00 2.13
N SER A 183 1.05 10.74 2.25
CA SER A 183 -0.31 10.17 2.29
C SER A 183 -0.85 9.98 0.87
N VAL A 184 -1.40 8.79 0.60
CA VAL A 184 -1.76 8.36 -0.76
C VAL A 184 -3.25 8.06 -0.89
N ALA A 185 -3.91 8.79 -1.78
CA ALA A 185 -5.27 8.54 -2.23
C ALA A 185 -5.31 7.49 -3.37
N ALA A 186 -6.46 6.85 -3.55
CA ALA A 186 -6.66 5.82 -4.56
C ALA A 186 -7.38 6.38 -5.79
N THR A 187 -6.89 5.95 -6.95
CA THR A 187 -7.53 6.16 -8.26
C THR A 187 -7.87 4.83 -8.90
N ALA A 188 -8.84 4.85 -9.81
CA ALA A 188 -9.24 3.68 -10.57
C ALA A 188 -10.10 4.01 -11.79
N PRO A 189 -10.13 3.12 -12.79
CA PRO A 189 -11.17 3.14 -13.79
C PRO A 189 -12.53 2.80 -13.15
N SER A 190 -13.60 3.42 -13.66
CA SER A 190 -14.97 3.00 -13.39
C SER A 190 -15.51 2.27 -14.61
N GLY A 191 -15.69 0.95 -14.51
CA GLY A 191 -16.26 0.20 -15.62
C GLY A 191 -15.26 -0.29 -16.64
N TRP A 192 -13.99 -0.54 -16.30
CA TRP A 192 -12.95 -0.87 -17.31
C TRP A 192 -13.37 -2.01 -18.23
N ALA A 193 -14.03 -3.00 -17.66
CA ALA A 193 -14.46 -4.16 -18.40
C ALA A 193 -15.72 -3.94 -19.25
N THR A 194 -16.47 -2.86 -19.01
CA THR A 194 -17.79 -2.58 -19.58
C THR A 194 -17.87 -1.29 -20.39
N SER A 195 -16.90 -0.38 -20.31
CA SER A 195 -16.84 0.88 -21.05
C SER A 195 -15.90 0.79 -22.26
N SER A 196 -16.30 1.43 -23.35
CA SER A 196 -15.48 1.64 -24.55
C SER A 196 -15.86 2.97 -25.21
N PRO A 197 -14.95 3.96 -25.29
CA PRO A 197 -13.56 3.91 -24.84
C PRO A 197 -13.44 3.79 -23.31
N LEU A 198 -12.26 3.36 -22.86
CA LEU A 198 -11.95 3.36 -21.43
C LEU A 198 -11.79 4.82 -20.99
N GLU A 199 -12.77 5.33 -20.25
CA GLU A 199 -12.72 6.68 -19.68
C GLU A 199 -12.45 6.63 -18.18
N GLY A 200 -11.82 7.69 -17.67
CA GLY A 200 -11.65 7.88 -16.24
C GLY A 200 -10.72 6.86 -15.56
N VAL A 201 -9.66 6.40 -16.23
CA VAL A 201 -8.66 5.46 -15.66
C VAL A 201 -8.04 5.94 -14.35
N ASP A 202 -7.91 7.25 -14.22
CA ASP A 202 -7.36 7.92 -13.04
C ASP A 202 -8.47 8.64 -12.25
N SER A 203 -9.73 8.20 -12.32
CA SER A 203 -10.79 8.80 -11.49
C SER A 203 -10.55 8.51 -10.01
N PRO A 204 -10.98 9.36 -9.07
CA PRO A 204 -10.87 9.05 -7.66
C PRO A 204 -11.72 7.82 -7.34
N ALA A 205 -11.14 6.87 -6.61
CA ALA A 205 -11.86 5.67 -6.21
C ALA A 205 -13.00 6.05 -5.25
N THR A 206 -14.16 5.41 -5.37
CA THR A 206 -15.37 5.80 -4.62
C THR A 206 -15.22 5.82 -3.09
N TYR A 207 -14.26 5.09 -2.54
CA TYR A 207 -14.00 5.00 -1.10
C TYR A 207 -12.83 5.87 -0.62
N THR A 208 -12.04 6.50 -1.51
CA THR A 208 -10.80 7.15 -1.07
C THR A 208 -11.09 8.35 -0.18
N ASN A 209 -10.41 8.45 0.96
CA ASN A 209 -10.35 9.72 1.68
C ASN A 209 -9.60 10.76 0.85
N PHE A 210 -9.94 12.03 1.03
CA PHE A 210 -9.43 13.16 0.25
C PHE A 210 -9.31 14.43 1.11
N GLY A 211 -8.61 15.44 0.63
CA GLY A 211 -8.39 16.72 1.30
C GLY A 211 -6.99 17.26 1.05
N GLN A 212 -6.88 18.54 0.70
CA GLN A 212 -5.62 19.22 0.39
C GLN A 212 -4.66 19.23 1.57
N SER A 213 -5.18 19.27 2.81
CA SER A 213 -4.33 19.27 4.00
C SER A 213 -3.63 17.94 4.25
N ALA A 214 -4.12 16.86 3.65
CA ALA A 214 -3.67 15.50 3.94
C ALA A 214 -3.06 14.79 2.73
N ILE A 215 -3.66 14.87 1.54
CA ILE A 215 -3.24 14.07 0.39
C ILE A 215 -1.97 14.63 -0.25
N SER A 216 -0.95 13.77 -0.36
CA SER A 216 0.32 14.11 -1.00
C SER A 216 0.33 13.71 -2.48
N PHE A 217 -0.13 12.49 -2.79
CA PHE A 217 -0.20 11.95 -4.15
C PHE A 217 -1.41 11.02 -4.31
N ALA A 218 -1.76 10.74 -5.57
CA ALA A 218 -2.62 9.64 -5.93
C ALA A 218 -1.86 8.52 -6.64
N ALA A 219 -2.39 7.30 -6.56
CA ALA A 219 -1.94 6.17 -7.36
C ALA A 219 -3.08 5.17 -7.60
N PRO A 220 -2.94 4.23 -8.56
CA PRO A 220 -3.95 3.21 -8.80
C PRO A 220 -4.16 2.33 -7.55
N GLY A 221 -5.40 2.34 -7.04
CA GLY A 221 -5.82 1.54 -5.87
C GLY A 221 -7.02 0.64 -6.14
N GLY A 222 -7.64 0.76 -7.31
CA GLY A 222 -8.85 0.03 -7.69
C GLY A 222 -10.15 0.70 -7.22
N ASP A 223 -11.30 0.17 -7.64
CA ASP A 223 -12.62 0.63 -7.21
C ASP A 223 -13.53 -0.54 -6.82
N THR A 224 -14.51 -0.27 -5.96
CA THR A 224 -15.57 -1.19 -5.55
C THR A 224 -16.95 -0.79 -6.10
N LYS A 225 -17.04 0.31 -6.86
CA LYS A 225 -18.29 0.82 -7.43
C LYS A 225 -19.06 -0.24 -8.22
N LEU A 226 -18.41 -0.92 -9.15
CA LEU A 226 -19.07 -1.99 -9.93
C LEU A 226 -19.52 -3.16 -9.05
N LEU A 227 -18.77 -3.49 -8.00
CA LEU A 227 -19.18 -4.53 -7.06
C LEU A 227 -20.47 -4.11 -6.35
N ALA A 228 -20.61 -2.84 -5.98
CA ALA A 228 -21.82 -2.31 -5.35
C ALA A 228 -23.01 -2.21 -6.32
N THR A 229 -22.79 -1.80 -7.57
CA THR A 229 -23.89 -1.53 -8.52
C THR A 229 -24.25 -2.70 -9.43
N ASN A 230 -23.32 -3.63 -9.68
CA ASN A 230 -23.52 -4.77 -10.57
C ASN A 230 -22.67 -6.00 -10.14
N PRO A 231 -22.89 -6.57 -8.94
CA PRO A 231 -22.07 -7.66 -8.40
C PRO A 231 -22.11 -8.95 -9.24
N GLY A 232 -23.20 -9.19 -9.99
CA GLY A 232 -23.39 -10.37 -10.84
C GLY A 232 -22.98 -10.19 -12.29
N GLY A 233 -22.50 -9.00 -12.68
CA GLY A 233 -22.08 -8.72 -14.05
C GLY A 233 -20.91 -9.60 -14.48
N VAL A 234 -21.04 -10.31 -15.60
CA VAL A 234 -19.99 -11.17 -16.16
C VAL A 234 -19.35 -10.52 -17.38
N CYS A 235 -18.03 -10.49 -17.39
CA CYS A 235 -17.22 -9.96 -18.46
C CYS A 235 -16.40 -11.07 -19.11
N VAL A 236 -16.40 -11.05 -20.45
CA VAL A 236 -15.61 -11.97 -21.27
C VAL A 236 -14.51 -11.15 -21.94
N LYS A 237 -13.25 -11.42 -21.59
CA LYS A 237 -12.09 -10.70 -22.14
C LYS A 237 -11.18 -11.64 -22.92
N PRO A 238 -10.58 -11.19 -24.04
CA PRO A 238 -9.63 -12.02 -24.77
C PRO A 238 -8.46 -12.43 -23.87
N ARG A 239 -8.05 -13.69 -23.96
CA ARG A 239 -6.84 -14.21 -23.34
C ARG A 239 -5.77 -14.39 -24.42
N PHE A 240 -4.57 -13.88 -24.17
CA PHE A 240 -3.42 -14.13 -25.05
C PHE A 240 -2.76 -15.49 -24.71
N PRO A 241 -2.28 -16.28 -25.70
CA PRO A 241 -2.36 -16.07 -27.15
C PRO A 241 -3.71 -16.48 -27.77
N ALA A 242 -4.54 -17.25 -27.06
CA ALA A 242 -5.86 -17.65 -27.52
C ALA A 242 -6.84 -17.89 -26.35
N GLY A 243 -8.13 -17.76 -26.66
CA GLY A 243 -9.24 -18.02 -25.75
C GLY A 243 -9.82 -16.76 -25.09
N SER A 244 -10.67 -16.98 -24.10
CA SER A 244 -11.29 -15.92 -23.32
C SER A 244 -11.18 -16.21 -21.84
N VAL A 245 -11.02 -15.18 -21.04
CA VAL A 245 -11.21 -15.24 -19.59
C VAL A 245 -12.64 -14.77 -19.30
N ILE A 246 -13.38 -15.58 -18.55
CA ILE A 246 -14.68 -15.21 -17.98
C ILE A 246 -14.43 -14.80 -16.53
N GLN A 247 -14.80 -13.58 -16.17
CA GLN A 247 -14.68 -13.04 -14.81
C GLN A 247 -15.90 -12.21 -14.45
N LEU A 248 -16.10 -11.97 -13.15
CA LEU A 248 -17.02 -10.93 -12.72
C LEU A 248 -16.44 -9.57 -13.12
N CYS A 249 -17.23 -8.71 -13.75
CA CYS A 249 -16.74 -7.43 -14.29
C CYS A 249 -16.08 -6.56 -13.22
N TRP A 250 -16.59 -6.59 -11.99
CA TRP A 250 -16.10 -5.75 -10.90
C TRP A 250 -14.67 -6.11 -10.46
N VAL A 251 -14.19 -7.35 -10.63
CA VAL A 251 -12.81 -7.69 -10.23
C VAL A 251 -11.81 -6.94 -11.09
N LEU A 252 -12.19 -6.61 -12.32
CA LEU A 252 -11.32 -5.96 -13.29
C LEU A 252 -11.09 -4.48 -12.92
N ASP A 253 -12.00 -3.85 -12.17
CA ASP A 253 -11.78 -2.51 -11.61
C ASP A 253 -10.85 -2.52 -10.38
N MET A 254 -10.43 -3.69 -9.89
CA MET A 254 -9.54 -3.86 -8.72
C MET A 254 -8.09 -4.12 -9.13
N VAL A 255 -7.19 -4.14 -8.14
CA VAL A 255 -5.78 -4.44 -8.32
C VAL A 255 -5.51 -5.93 -8.11
N MET A 256 -5.00 -6.61 -9.14
CA MET A 256 -4.50 -7.99 -9.05
C MET A 256 -3.06 -8.00 -8.53
N ALA A 257 -2.79 -8.74 -7.46
CA ALA A 257 -1.44 -8.96 -6.95
C ALA A 257 -1.31 -10.32 -6.23
N PRO A 258 -0.09 -10.76 -5.88
CA PRO A 258 0.18 -11.95 -5.08
C PRO A 258 -0.62 -11.96 -3.78
N CYS A 259 -1.01 -13.14 -3.32
CA CYS A 259 -1.70 -13.26 -2.05
C CYS A 259 -1.34 -14.57 -1.37
N ARG A 260 -1.62 -14.65 -0.07
CA ARG A 260 -1.27 -15.84 0.70
C ARG A 260 -2.06 -17.08 0.27
N GLY A 261 -3.30 -16.97 -0.23
CA GLY A 261 -4.10 -18.15 -0.62
C GLY A 261 -4.31 -19.16 0.53
N SER A 262 -5.02 -20.27 0.26
CA SER A 262 -5.21 -21.35 1.23
C SER A 262 -4.29 -22.54 0.96
N GLY A 263 -3.88 -23.25 2.02
CA GLY A 263 -3.07 -24.46 1.93
C GLY A 263 -1.64 -24.24 1.43
N ALA A 264 -1.10 -25.21 0.69
CA ALA A 264 0.32 -25.23 0.30
C ALA A 264 0.64 -24.49 -1.02
N SER A 265 -0.37 -24.11 -1.83
CA SER A 265 -0.17 -23.49 -3.15
C SER A 265 0.55 -22.16 -3.03
N ASN A 266 1.71 -21.95 -3.64
CA ASN A 266 2.55 -20.76 -3.48
C ASN A 266 2.48 -19.74 -4.64
N GLY A 267 1.51 -19.89 -5.55
CA GLY A 267 1.25 -18.95 -6.64
C GLY A 267 -0.22 -18.53 -6.67
N THR A 268 -0.70 -17.93 -5.58
CA THR A 268 -2.10 -17.49 -5.48
C THR A 268 -2.16 -15.98 -5.66
N TYR A 269 -3.17 -15.52 -6.39
CA TYR A 269 -3.37 -14.10 -6.68
C TYR A 269 -4.78 -13.70 -6.25
N CYS A 270 -4.93 -12.47 -5.77
CA CYS A 270 -6.26 -11.91 -5.48
C CYS A 270 -6.42 -10.50 -6.05
N TRP A 271 -7.69 -10.16 -6.22
CA TRP A 271 -8.15 -8.83 -6.59
C TRP A 271 -8.52 -8.09 -5.31
N ALA A 272 -8.00 -6.89 -5.13
CA ALA A 272 -8.33 -6.03 -4.00
C ALA A 272 -8.41 -4.56 -4.44
N ALA A 273 -9.25 -3.80 -3.75
CA ALA A 273 -9.32 -2.36 -3.90
C ALA A 273 -9.07 -1.70 -2.53
N GLY A 274 -8.25 -0.66 -2.52
CA GLY A 274 -8.02 0.18 -1.35
C GLY A 274 -6.94 1.23 -1.59
N THR A 275 -6.91 2.27 -0.76
CA THR A 275 -5.71 3.12 -0.60
C THR A 275 -4.52 2.30 -0.12
N SER A 276 -4.77 1.14 0.50
CA SER A 276 -3.77 0.11 0.79
C SER A 276 -3.07 -0.47 -0.45
N MET A 277 -3.68 -0.39 -1.64
CA MET A 277 -3.08 -0.81 -2.91
C MET A 277 -2.43 0.38 -3.65
N ALA A 278 -2.92 1.60 -3.41
CA ALA A 278 -2.31 2.82 -3.96
C ALA A 278 -0.99 3.19 -3.26
N ALA A 279 -0.91 3.10 -1.93
CA ALA A 279 0.30 3.36 -1.16
C ALA A 279 1.53 2.55 -1.63
N PRO A 280 1.44 1.22 -1.85
CA PRO A 280 2.57 0.45 -2.36
C PRO A 280 2.90 0.81 -3.80
N ALA A 281 1.94 1.33 -4.58
CA ALA A 281 2.25 1.83 -5.91
C ALA A 281 3.22 3.03 -5.85
N VAL A 282 2.95 4.00 -4.96
CA VAL A 282 3.86 5.14 -4.70
C VAL A 282 5.20 4.65 -4.14
N SER A 283 5.17 3.68 -3.21
CA SER A 283 6.40 3.10 -2.64
C SER A 283 7.26 2.39 -3.69
N GLY A 284 6.64 1.75 -4.68
CA GLY A 284 7.31 1.16 -5.83
C GLY A 284 7.99 2.22 -6.70
N VAL A 285 7.32 3.33 -7.00
CA VAL A 285 7.93 4.44 -7.74
C VAL A 285 9.08 5.07 -6.95
N ALA A 286 8.93 5.26 -5.64
CA ALA A 286 10.01 5.73 -4.77
C ALA A 286 11.22 4.78 -4.80
N ALA A 287 10.98 3.46 -4.79
CA ALA A 287 12.04 2.47 -4.90
C ALA A 287 12.73 2.48 -6.28
N LEU A 288 12.00 2.73 -7.37
CA LEU A 288 12.58 2.94 -8.71
C LEU A 288 13.50 4.16 -8.75
N ILE A 289 13.07 5.27 -8.14
CA ILE A 289 13.88 6.49 -8.04
C ILE A 289 15.18 6.19 -7.27
N VAL A 290 15.09 5.54 -6.10
CA VAL A 290 16.27 5.14 -5.32
C VAL A 290 17.16 4.18 -6.12
N GLY A 291 16.58 3.23 -6.85
CA GLY A 291 17.32 2.30 -7.69
C GLY A 291 18.06 2.98 -8.85
N LYS A 292 17.49 4.05 -9.42
CA LYS A 292 18.10 4.81 -10.51
C LYS A 292 19.18 5.78 -10.03
N TYR A 293 18.90 6.54 -8.98
CA TYR A 293 19.74 7.67 -8.56
C TYR A 293 20.61 7.38 -7.33
N GLY A 294 20.43 6.23 -6.67
CA GLY A 294 21.04 5.90 -5.39
C GLY A 294 20.23 6.40 -4.19
N PRO A 295 20.74 6.24 -2.96
CA PRO A 295 20.06 6.66 -1.74
C PRO A 295 20.16 8.20 -1.55
N ILE A 296 19.57 8.95 -2.47
CA ILE A 296 19.61 10.43 -2.57
C ILE A 296 18.84 11.17 -1.45
N GLY A 297 18.35 10.47 -0.44
CA GLY A 297 17.60 11.06 0.66
C GLY A 297 16.11 11.24 0.38
N ALA A 298 15.31 11.15 1.44
CA ALA A 298 13.85 11.09 1.35
C ALA A 298 13.24 12.35 0.69
N ALA A 299 13.80 13.53 1.00
CA ALA A 299 13.33 14.79 0.43
C ALA A 299 13.58 14.90 -1.08
N GLN A 300 14.68 14.35 -1.59
CA GLN A 300 14.99 14.37 -3.01
C GLN A 300 14.12 13.35 -3.77
N VAL A 301 13.87 12.17 -3.18
CA VAL A 301 12.92 11.20 -3.73
C VAL A 301 11.52 11.81 -3.85
N GLU A 302 11.03 12.48 -2.80
CA GLU A 302 9.73 13.17 -2.81
C GLU A 302 9.67 14.29 -3.86
N ALA A 303 10.76 15.04 -4.04
CA ALA A 303 10.85 16.06 -5.07
C ALA A 303 10.75 15.48 -6.49
N ILE A 304 11.40 14.33 -6.76
CA ILE A 304 11.32 13.64 -8.05
C ILE A 304 9.92 13.08 -8.26
N LEU A 305 9.30 12.46 -7.24
CA LEU A 305 7.89 12.04 -7.31
C LEU A 305 7.00 13.21 -7.73
N ARG A 306 7.19 14.39 -7.12
CA ARG A 306 6.42 15.60 -7.46
C ARG A 306 6.65 16.09 -8.88
N GLN A 307 7.91 16.18 -9.31
CA GLN A 307 8.26 16.72 -10.63
C GLN A 307 7.82 15.80 -11.77
N SER A 308 7.72 14.50 -11.50
CA SER A 308 7.36 13.49 -12.49
C SER A 308 5.87 13.13 -12.50
N ALA A 309 5.11 13.50 -11.47
CA ALA A 309 3.68 13.19 -11.38
C ALA A 309 2.88 13.81 -12.53
N ASP A 310 1.81 13.12 -12.92
CA ASP A 310 0.81 13.68 -13.82
C ASP A 310 -0.16 14.53 -13.00
N ASP A 311 -0.18 15.84 -13.27
CA ASP A 311 -1.05 16.81 -12.60
C ASP A 311 -2.50 16.62 -13.09
N LEU A 312 -3.38 16.18 -12.18
CA LEU A 312 -4.77 15.85 -12.44
C LEU A 312 -5.68 16.68 -11.53
N GLY A 313 -6.91 16.95 -11.99
CA GLY A 313 -7.85 17.77 -11.24
C GLY A 313 -7.47 19.26 -11.28
N LYS A 314 -7.49 19.92 -10.12
CA LYS A 314 -7.05 21.32 -9.99
C LYS A 314 -5.52 21.40 -10.15
N PRO A 315 -4.98 22.33 -10.97
CA PRO A 315 -3.54 22.44 -11.17
C PRO A 315 -2.75 22.58 -9.86
N GLY A 316 -1.70 21.78 -9.72
CA GLY A 316 -0.69 21.86 -8.67
C GLY A 316 -1.06 21.18 -7.34
N GLN A 317 -2.18 21.54 -6.72
CA GLN A 317 -2.67 20.83 -5.53
C GLN A 317 -4.18 20.60 -5.62
N ASP A 318 -4.54 19.32 -5.60
CA ASP A 318 -5.91 18.84 -5.68
C ASP A 318 -6.29 18.04 -4.42
N ASP A 319 -7.59 18.02 -4.12
CA ASP A 319 -8.15 17.37 -2.94
C ASP A 319 -7.95 15.84 -3.02
N PHE A 320 -8.07 15.26 -4.21
CA PHE A 320 -7.94 13.81 -4.47
C PHE A 320 -6.56 13.43 -4.97
N TYR A 321 -5.94 14.26 -5.82
CA TYR A 321 -4.67 13.89 -6.44
C TYR A 321 -3.45 14.42 -5.69
N GLY A 322 -3.63 15.30 -4.71
CA GLY A 322 -2.51 15.97 -4.04
C GLY A 322 -1.65 16.69 -5.07
N LYS A 323 -0.38 16.30 -5.18
CA LYS A 323 0.57 16.81 -6.20
C LYS A 323 0.51 16.09 -7.55
N GLY A 324 -0.49 15.25 -7.76
CA GLY A 324 -0.71 14.50 -8.98
C GLY A 324 -0.66 12.99 -8.78
N ARG A 325 -1.00 12.25 -9.83
CA ARG A 325 -0.84 10.79 -9.86
C ARG A 325 0.62 10.46 -10.17
N VAL A 326 1.25 9.60 -9.35
CA VAL A 326 2.65 9.21 -9.58
C VAL A 326 2.84 8.59 -10.98
N ASN A 327 4.00 8.83 -11.59
CA ASN A 327 4.32 8.32 -12.92
C ASN A 327 5.70 7.65 -12.91
N ALA A 328 5.70 6.32 -12.92
CA ALA A 328 6.91 5.51 -12.84
C ALA A 328 7.89 5.80 -13.99
N PHE A 329 7.38 5.96 -15.22
CA PHE A 329 8.20 6.19 -16.40
C PHE A 329 8.91 7.54 -16.34
N ARG A 330 8.17 8.62 -16.03
CA ARG A 330 8.72 9.97 -15.89
C ARG A 330 9.71 10.07 -14.73
N ALA A 331 9.46 9.37 -13.63
CA ALA A 331 10.33 9.39 -12.45
C ALA A 331 11.74 8.84 -12.70
N VAL A 332 11.91 8.03 -13.75
CA VAL A 332 13.19 7.39 -14.09
C VAL A 332 13.71 7.78 -15.48
N GLN A 333 13.29 8.92 -16.01
CA GLN A 333 13.86 9.55 -17.23
C GLN A 333 15.13 10.31 -16.93
#